data_AF-A0A838SCG8-F1
#
_entry.id   AF-A0A838SCG8-F1
#
_cell.length_a   1.000
_cell.length_b   1.000
_cell.length_c   1.000
_cell.angle_alpha   90.00
_cell.angle_beta   90.00
_cell.angle_gamma   90.00
#
_symmetry.space_group_name_H-M   'P 1'
#
loop_
_entity.id
_entity.type
_entity.pdbx_description
1 polymer ?
#
loop_
_entity_poly.entity_id
_entity_poly.type
_entity_poly.pdbx_seq_one_letter_code
_entity_poly.pdbx_strand_id
1 'polypeptide(L)'
;MNDYEEDEDVVKIGLIQMECSANSAENLERAVVKVEEAAKDGAQIICLPELFRSQYFCQQEDAALFDLAEPVPGPSTEALSKVAKARG
;
A
#
# COMPACT_ATOMS: atom_id res chain seq x y z
N MET A 1 -12.56 -24.38 18.92
CA MET A 1 -11.57 -23.30 19.05
C MET A 1 -10.34 -23.87 18.35
N ASN A 2 -10.02 -23.45 17.13
CA ASN A 2 -8.95 -24.12 16.39
C ASN A 2 -7.60 -23.68 16.98
N ASP A 3 -6.97 -24.60 17.69
CA ASP A 3 -5.54 -24.60 17.98
C ASP A 3 -4.82 -25.03 16.70
N TYR A 4 -4.38 -24.06 15.90
CA TYR A 4 -3.31 -24.31 14.93
C TYR A 4 -2.00 -23.97 15.65
N GLU A 5 -1.16 -24.98 15.87
CA GLU A 5 0.25 -24.75 16.15
C GLU A 5 0.81 -23.85 15.04
N GLU A 6 1.63 -22.85 15.36
CA GLU A 6 2.21 -21.96 14.35
C GLU A 6 3.19 -22.78 13.48
N ASP A 7 2.71 -23.23 12.31
CA ASP A 7 3.49 -23.86 11.26
C ASP A 7 4.58 -22.87 10.80
N GLU A 8 5.86 -23.27 10.80
CA GLU A 8 7.00 -22.44 10.37
C GLU A 8 6.88 -21.97 8.89
N ASP A 9 5.95 -22.56 8.11
CA ASP A 9 5.70 -22.26 6.71
C ASP A 9 4.54 -21.28 6.45
N VAL A 10 3.87 -20.76 7.49
CA VAL A 10 2.73 -19.82 7.30
C VAL A 10 3.23 -18.40 7.02
N VAL A 11 2.89 -17.88 5.85
CA VAL A 11 3.12 -16.46 5.51
C VAL A 11 1.87 -15.63 5.83
N LYS A 12 2.01 -14.69 6.76
CA LYS A 12 0.91 -13.77 7.10
C LYS A 12 0.83 -12.62 6.08
N ILE A 13 -0.35 -12.45 5.47
CA ILE A 13 -0.59 -11.43 4.45
C ILE A 13 -1.52 -10.34 5.01
N GLY A 14 -1.15 -9.07 4.80
CA GLY A 14 -1.98 -7.90 5.09
C GLY A 14 -2.60 -7.33 3.81
N LEU A 15 -3.92 -7.20 3.78
CA LEU A 15 -4.64 -6.52 2.69
C LEU A 15 -5.15 -5.18 3.21
N ILE A 16 -4.61 -4.09 2.68
CA ILE A 16 -4.95 -2.75 3.17
C ILE A 16 -6.23 -2.27 2.51
N GLN A 17 -7.19 -1.86 3.35
CA GLN A 17 -8.33 -1.07 2.94
C GLN A 17 -8.17 0.35 3.45
N MET A 18 -8.23 1.34 2.55
CA MET A 18 -8.11 2.75 2.88
C MET A 18 -8.89 3.62 1.91
N GLU A 19 -9.36 4.76 2.40
CA GLU A 19 -9.91 5.82 1.55
C GLU A 19 -8.79 6.45 0.71
N CYS A 20 -9.10 6.81 -0.54
CA CYS A 20 -8.20 7.54 -1.42
C CYS A 20 -8.84 8.88 -1.83
N SER A 21 -8.14 9.98 -1.57
CA SER A 21 -8.54 11.33 -1.95
C SER A 21 -7.90 11.75 -3.29
N ALA A 22 -8.22 12.94 -3.78
CA ALA A 22 -7.55 13.52 -4.94
C ALA A 22 -6.10 13.98 -4.61
N ASN A 23 -5.73 14.05 -3.32
CA ASN A 23 -4.40 14.44 -2.90
C ASN A 23 -3.48 13.23 -2.78
N SER A 24 -2.57 13.08 -3.73
CA SER A 24 -1.69 11.92 -3.79
C SER A 24 -0.73 11.82 -2.60
N ALA A 25 -0.35 12.95 -1.99
CA ALA A 25 0.54 12.96 -0.83
C ALA A 25 -0.17 12.44 0.43
N GLU A 26 -1.41 12.87 0.68
CA GLU A 26 -2.24 12.34 1.78
C GLU A 26 -2.45 10.83 1.64
N ASN A 27 -2.68 10.37 0.40
CA ASN A 27 -2.85 8.96 0.14
C ASN A 27 -1.58 8.16 0.44
N LEU A 28 -0.40 8.67 0.07
CA LEU A 28 0.86 8.00 0.41
C LEU A 28 1.09 7.96 1.91
N GLU A 29 0.84 9.06 2.63
CA GLU A 29 0.96 9.11 4.08
C GLU A 29 0.05 8.08 4.75
N ARG A 30 -1.23 8.03 4.35
CA ARG A 30 -2.21 7.06 4.86
C ARG A 30 -1.79 5.62 4.55
N ALA A 31 -1.27 5.37 3.34
CA ALA A 31 -0.77 4.05 2.95
C ALA A 31 0.42 3.62 3.82
N VAL A 32 1.39 4.52 4.07
CA VAL A 32 2.53 4.26 4.95
C VAL A 32 2.08 3.90 6.36
N VAL A 33 1.17 4.67 6.95
CA VAL A 33 0.63 4.38 8.29
C VAL A 33 -0.02 3.00 8.32
N LYS A 34 -0.85 2.66 7.33
CA LYS A 34 -1.54 1.35 7.24
C LYS A 34 -0.56 0.19 7.03
N VAL A 35 0.50 0.39 6.25
CA VAL A 35 1.57 -0.60 6.07
C VAL A 35 2.31 -0.83 7.38
N GLU A 36 2.62 0.23 8.14
CA GLU A 36 3.26 0.09 9.45
C GLU A 36 2.36 -0.63 10.47
N GLU A 37 1.06 -0.36 10.48
CA GLU A 37 0.08 -1.09 11.29
C GLU A 37 0.06 -2.58 10.95
N ALA A 38 -0.06 -2.93 9.67
CA ALA A 38 -0.08 -4.33 9.22
C ALA A 38 1.24 -5.06 9.52
N ALA A 39 2.38 -4.38 9.34
CA ALA A 39 3.69 -4.95 9.68
C ALA A 39 3.84 -5.17 11.19
N LYS A 40 3.35 -4.25 12.02
CA LYS A 40 3.31 -4.41 13.48
C LYS A 40 2.44 -5.60 13.90
N ASP A 41 1.38 -5.89 13.15
CA ASP A 41 0.52 -7.05 13.36
C ASP A 41 1.12 -8.35 12.79
N GLY A 42 2.36 -8.31 12.27
CA GLY A 42 3.11 -9.47 11.82
C GLY A 42 2.89 -9.86 10.35
N ALA A 43 2.28 -8.99 9.54
CA ALA A 43 2.18 -9.25 8.10
C ALA A 43 3.58 -9.19 7.44
N GLN A 44 3.91 -10.23 6.67
CA GLN A 44 5.17 -10.35 5.92
C GLN A 44 5.02 -9.89 4.47
N ILE A 45 3.80 -9.98 3.91
CA ILE A 45 3.46 -9.44 2.60
C ILE A 45 2.27 -8.51 2.78
N ILE A 46 2.38 -7.28 2.30
CA ILE A 46 1.33 -6.28 2.43
C ILE A 46 0.93 -5.78 1.04
N CYS A 47 -0.37 -5.83 0.73
CA CYS A 47 -0.93 -5.38 -0.54
C CYS A 47 -1.76 -4.10 -0.32
N LEU A 48 -1.47 -3.08 -1.11
CA LEU A 48 -2.23 -1.82 -1.15
C LEU A 48 -3.33 -1.90 -2.24
N PRO A 49 -4.39 -1.07 -2.15
CA PRO A 49 -5.37 -0.95 -3.21
C PRO A 49 -4.74 -0.56 -4.55
N GLU A 50 -5.35 -1.02 -5.65
CA GLU A 50 -5.00 -0.54 -6.98
C GLU A 50 -5.20 0.99 -7.07
N LEU A 51 -4.27 1.68 -7.74
CA LEU A 51 -4.29 3.14 -7.91
C LEU A 51 -4.43 3.93 -6.59
N PHE A 52 -3.96 3.40 -5.45
CA PHE A 52 -4.10 4.04 -4.13
C PHE A 52 -3.59 5.49 -4.07
N ARG A 53 -2.75 5.92 -5.01
CA ARG A 53 -2.22 7.28 -5.13
C ARG A 53 -3.25 8.31 -5.60
N SER A 54 -4.42 7.92 -6.07
CA SER A 54 -5.45 8.85 -6.58
C SER A 54 -6.87 8.37 -6.25
N GLN A 55 -7.88 9.20 -6.56
CA GLN A 55 -9.23 8.68 -6.75
C GLN A 55 -9.27 7.76 -7.98
N TYR A 56 -10.22 6.83 -8.01
CA TYR A 56 -10.39 5.89 -9.11
C TYR A 56 -10.88 6.63 -10.38
N PHE A 57 -9.93 7.06 -11.20
CA PHE A 57 -10.17 7.94 -12.34
C PHE A 57 -10.59 7.21 -13.62
N CYS A 58 -10.51 5.87 -13.67
CA CYS A 58 -10.84 5.06 -14.84
C CYS A 58 -12.34 5.10 -15.24
N GLN A 59 -13.13 5.95 -14.60
CA GLN A 59 -14.53 6.22 -14.91
C GLN A 59 -14.69 7.18 -16.10
N GLN A 60 -13.61 7.85 -16.52
CA GLN A 60 -13.60 8.80 -17.62
C GLN A 60 -12.33 8.67 -18.46
N GLU A 61 -12.44 9.01 -19.74
CA GLU A 61 -11.30 9.14 -20.65
C GLU A 61 -10.88 10.61 -20.71
N ASP A 62 -9.87 10.98 -19.93
CA ASP A 62 -9.28 12.34 -19.92
C ASP A 62 -7.76 12.25 -19.96
N ALA A 63 -7.16 12.84 -20.99
CA ALA A 63 -5.70 12.86 -21.18
C ALA A 63 -4.98 13.64 -20.08
N ALA A 64 -5.64 14.58 -19.39
CA ALA A 64 -5.04 15.27 -18.24
C ALA A 64 -4.70 14.30 -17.09
N LEU A 65 -5.35 13.13 -17.02
CA LEU A 65 -5.09 12.14 -15.97
C LEU A 65 -3.73 11.46 -16.12
N PHE A 66 -3.05 11.59 -17.27
CA PHE A 66 -1.65 11.16 -17.39
C PHE A 66 -0.70 11.93 -16.47
N ASP A 67 -1.08 13.15 -16.04
CA ASP A 67 -0.30 13.95 -15.08
C ASP A 67 -0.29 13.34 -13.66
N LEU A 68 -1.14 12.34 -13.39
CA LEU A 68 -1.11 11.55 -12.14
C LEU A 68 0.06 10.57 -12.09
N ALA A 69 0.71 10.29 -13.23
CA ALA A 69 1.80 9.34 -13.30
C ALA A 69 3.05 9.83 -12.54
N GLU A 70 3.79 8.88 -11.98
CA GLU A 70 5.12 9.12 -11.41
C GLU A 70 6.15 8.19 -12.06
N PRO A 71 7.44 8.57 -12.11
CA PRO A 71 8.49 7.69 -12.61
C PRO A 71 8.66 6.46 -11.73
N VAL A 72 9.22 5.40 -12.31
CA VAL A 72 9.64 4.18 -11.60
C VAL A 72 11.12 3.91 -11.93
N PRO A 73 12.04 3.93 -10.94
CA PRO A 73 11.82 4.30 -9.54
C PRO A 73 11.46 5.79 -9.39
N GLY A 74 10.77 6.11 -8.29
CA GLY A 74 10.25 7.43 -7.98
C GLY A 74 9.63 7.51 -6.58
N PRO A 75 8.91 8.61 -6.28
CA PRO A 75 8.51 8.96 -4.91
C PRO A 75 7.78 7.86 -4.13
N SER A 76 6.80 7.16 -4.72
CA SER A 76 6.09 6.09 -4.01
C SER A 76 6.99 4.90 -3.78
N THR A 77 7.73 4.46 -4.81
CA THR A 77 8.65 3.32 -4.65
C THR A 77 9.76 3.61 -3.64
N GLU A 78 10.28 4.83 -3.57
CA GLU A 78 11.29 5.22 -2.58
C GLU A 78 10.73 5.23 -1.15
N ALA A 79 9.54 5.80 -0.96
CA ALA A 79 8.88 5.87 0.35
C ALA A 79 8.54 4.47 0.86
N LEU A 80 7.88 3.65 0.04
CA LEU A 80 7.47 2.29 0.42
C LEU A 80 8.69 1.37 0.62
N SER A 81 9.75 1.51 -0.19
CA SER A 81 10.98 0.72 -0.02
C SER A 81 11.67 1.02 1.32
N LYS A 82 11.65 2.28 1.78
CA LYS A 82 12.19 2.66 3.10
C LYS A 82 11.41 1.99 4.23
N VAL A 83 10.07 2.01 4.15
CA VAL A 83 9.19 1.38 5.15
C VAL A 83 9.38 -0.13 5.15
N ALA A 84 9.35 -0.77 3.98
CA ALA A 84 9.58 -2.21 3.85
C ALA A 84 10.90 -2.62 4.51
N LYS A 85 12.01 -1.98 4.13
CA LYS A 85 13.34 -2.24 4.71
C LYS A 85 13.40 -2.03 6.22
N ALA A 86 12.63 -1.10 6.77
CA ALA A 86 12.61 -0.83 8.20
C ALA A 86 11.77 -1.83 9.01
N ARG A 87 10.91 -2.62 8.35
CA ARG A 87 9.92 -3.50 9.01
C ARG A 87 10.11 -4.99 8.72
N GLY A 88 10.94 -5.37 7.74
CA GLY A 88 11.31 -6.76 7.46
C GLY A 88 11.53 -6.99 5.97
#